data_AF-A0AAE0RNJ7-F1
#
_entry.id   AF-A0AAE0RNJ7-F1
#
_cell.length_a   1.000
_cell.length_b   1.000
_cell.length_c   1.000
_cell.angle_alpha   90.00
_cell.angle_beta   90.00
_cell.angle_gamma   90.00
#
_symmetry.space_group_name_H-M   'P 1'
#
loop_
_entity.id
_entity.type
_entity.pdbx_description
1 polymer ?
#
loop_
_entity_poly.entity_id
_entity_poly.type
_entity_poly.pdbx_seq_one_letter_code
_entity_poly.pdbx_strand_id
1 'polypeptide(L)'
;MIHHKNSRKMSSAQCTEHNKALDMFCDPCDLMICSKCFLSSHSNHRILETEEVFRKRKGRIQDLIESTKPWQAAIKENTDGVRSSRQSMKETAEAIKAKIAETFKEWSDDLETMKQMFQRRVDEEIGQLMKVFDDHLAILNSAMKAINDLKTEMNITLSKDTMTIVQLCGSMEKSYEKVGKKANETMAISFVAPKALRMNISAPWMEEAIQNIKLVEHGKETKSSCARGVSMIVEENESLQRAIDDLQQKAMEYQSIIEDIERRKEEISYQLEDERKTNEELSHEMERIKEQVKVEWKTHLDDLKAKIVQTSVDQMESVVRHFENKRKSLSRLLDIHEEPSKLCPICNKSFPIDVADEVFENHVMDHVEGICPICRMTKGENMSDDDFMRHVNKHYEADE
;
A
#
# COMPACT_ATOMS: atom_id res chain seq x y z
N MET A 1 -21.45 12.65 0.95
CA MET A 1 -22.19 13.34 -0.13
C MET A 1 -21.24 14.29 -0.83
N ILE A 2 -20.69 13.90 -1.97
CA ILE A 2 -19.92 14.79 -2.84
C ILE A 2 -20.81 15.10 -4.04
N HIS A 3 -21.19 16.37 -4.17
CA HIS A 3 -22.06 16.84 -5.24
C HIS A 3 -21.41 16.64 -6.62
N HIS A 4 -22.05 15.84 -7.47
CA HIS A 4 -21.80 15.85 -8.90
C HIS A 4 -22.19 17.21 -9.48
N LYS A 5 -21.19 18.05 -9.79
CA LYS A 5 -21.33 19.10 -10.81
C LYS A 5 -20.85 18.54 -12.14
N ASN A 6 -21.81 18.21 -12.99
CA ASN A 6 -21.61 17.99 -14.40
C ASN A 6 -21.19 19.34 -15.02
N SER A 7 -19.94 19.47 -15.44
CA SER A 7 -19.45 20.58 -16.25
C SER A 7 -18.30 20.10 -17.11
N ARG A 8 -18.60 19.80 -18.37
CA ARG A 8 -17.60 19.67 -19.44
C ARG A 8 -16.76 20.95 -19.49
N LYS A 9 -15.50 20.86 -19.08
CA LYS A 9 -14.41 21.71 -19.55
C LYS A 9 -13.13 20.90 -19.43
N MET A 10 -12.79 20.16 -20.48
CA MET A 10 -11.40 19.78 -20.73
C MET A 10 -10.64 21.08 -21.00
N SER A 11 -9.92 21.60 -20.00
CA SER A 11 -8.82 22.51 -20.30
C SER A 11 -7.80 21.70 -21.09
N SER A 12 -7.68 21.93 -22.40
CA SER A 12 -6.63 21.26 -23.17
C SER A 12 -5.28 21.74 -22.63
N ALA A 13 -4.54 20.87 -21.96
CA ALA A 13 -3.16 21.16 -21.60
C ALA A 13 -2.40 21.55 -22.87
N GLN A 14 -1.61 22.61 -22.80
CA GLN A 14 -0.82 23.09 -23.94
C GLN A 14 0.61 22.57 -23.83
N CYS A 15 1.18 22.19 -24.96
CA CYS A 15 2.58 21.86 -25.09
C CYS A 15 3.42 23.08 -24.72
N THR A 16 4.31 22.91 -23.75
CA THR A 16 5.20 23.97 -23.24
C THR A 16 6.14 24.51 -24.31
N GLU A 17 6.56 23.68 -25.27
CA GLU A 17 7.49 24.06 -26.34
C GLU A 17 6.83 24.70 -27.55
N HIS A 18 5.60 24.28 -27.88
CA HIS A 18 4.96 24.61 -29.15
C HIS A 18 3.67 25.42 -29.00
N ASN A 19 3.22 25.63 -27.76
CA ASN A 19 1.97 26.32 -27.40
C ASN A 19 0.73 25.79 -28.15
N LYS A 20 0.75 24.49 -28.51
CA LYS A 20 -0.35 23.77 -29.17
C LYS A 20 -1.02 22.81 -28.20
N ALA A 21 -2.27 22.43 -28.46
CA ALA A 21 -2.98 21.46 -27.63
C ALA A 21 -2.25 20.11 -27.58
N LEU A 22 -2.22 19.50 -26.40
CA LEU A 22 -1.78 18.12 -26.18
C LEU A 22 -2.98 17.18 -26.41
N ASP A 23 -3.10 16.66 -27.62
CA ASP A 23 -4.26 15.90 -28.10
C ASP A 23 -3.92 14.48 -28.56
N MET A 24 -2.64 14.11 -28.59
CA MET A 24 -2.15 12.81 -29.01
C MET A 24 -1.37 12.12 -27.91
N PHE A 25 -1.45 10.79 -27.81
CA PHE A 25 -0.68 10.02 -26.84
C PHE A 25 0.44 9.23 -27.54
N CYS A 26 1.68 9.43 -27.10
CA CYS A 26 2.83 8.69 -27.58
C CYS A 26 3.04 7.44 -26.71
N ASP A 27 2.84 6.25 -27.27
CA ASP A 27 2.87 4.97 -26.54
C ASP A 27 4.24 4.64 -25.93
N PRO A 28 5.37 4.72 -26.68
CA PRO A 28 6.69 4.40 -26.12
C PRO A 28 7.17 5.41 -25.07
N CYS A 29 6.73 6.67 -25.18
CA CYS A 29 7.14 7.74 -24.25
C CYS A 29 6.18 7.93 -23.08
N ASP A 30 5.05 7.22 -23.09
CA ASP A 30 4.02 7.28 -22.05
C ASP A 30 3.44 8.68 -21.77
N LEU A 31 3.46 9.58 -22.78
CA LEU A 31 3.16 11.00 -22.59
C LEU A 31 2.24 11.60 -23.67
N MET A 32 1.48 12.61 -23.27
CA MET A 32 0.65 13.42 -24.18
C MET A 32 1.52 14.40 -24.96
N ILE A 33 1.39 14.42 -26.28
CA ILE A 33 2.13 15.28 -27.22
C ILE A 33 1.18 16.14 -28.07
N CYS A 34 1.71 17.21 -28.66
CA CYS A 34 1.01 18.00 -29.67
C CYS A 34 1.43 17.62 -31.10
N SER A 35 0.70 18.12 -32.10
CA SER A 35 1.03 17.94 -33.52
C SER A 35 2.47 18.28 -33.92
N LYS A 36 3.09 19.30 -33.33
CA LYS A 36 4.49 19.64 -33.64
C LYS A 36 5.47 18.64 -33.04
N CYS A 37 5.26 18.20 -31.81
CA CYS A 37 6.08 17.16 -31.16
C CYS A 37 6.01 15.83 -31.93
N PHE A 38 4.83 15.49 -32.46
CA PHE A 38 4.68 14.31 -33.33
C PHE A 38 5.50 14.47 -34.60
N LEU A 39 5.51 15.62 -35.26
CA LEU A 39 6.28 15.82 -36.49
C LEU A 39 7.81 15.95 -36.27
N SER A 40 8.24 16.19 -35.04
CA SER A 40 9.66 16.29 -34.67
C SER A 40 10.10 15.06 -33.87
N SER A 41 10.20 15.21 -32.54
CA SER A 41 10.84 14.30 -31.61
C SER A 41 10.13 12.94 -31.47
N HIS A 42 8.87 12.85 -31.90
CA HIS A 42 8.06 11.62 -31.80
C HIS A 42 7.57 11.11 -33.17
N SER A 43 8.21 11.53 -34.27
CA SER A 43 7.78 11.22 -35.66
C SER A 43 7.77 9.74 -36.01
N ASN A 44 8.54 8.95 -35.28
CA ASN A 44 8.67 7.51 -35.46
C ASN A 44 7.97 6.69 -34.38
N HIS A 45 7.34 7.32 -33.39
CA HIS A 45 6.69 6.62 -32.30
C HIS A 45 5.24 6.31 -32.61
N ARG A 46 4.75 5.18 -32.11
CA ARG A 46 3.34 4.82 -32.20
C ARG A 46 2.50 5.83 -31.43
N ILE A 47 1.54 6.43 -32.13
CA ILE A 47 0.53 7.30 -31.52
C ILE A 47 -0.75 6.49 -31.34
N LEU A 48 -1.31 6.56 -30.15
CA LEU A 48 -2.60 5.95 -29.82
C LEU A 48 -3.67 7.03 -29.67
N GLU A 49 -4.92 6.62 -29.89
CA GLU A 49 -6.06 7.48 -29.65
C GLU A 49 -6.16 7.79 -28.15
N THR A 50 -6.11 9.08 -27.81
CA THR A 50 -6.12 9.57 -26.44
C THR A 50 -7.30 9.03 -25.64
N GLU A 51 -8.48 8.92 -26.25
CA GLU A 51 -9.69 8.40 -25.59
C GLU A 51 -9.57 6.90 -25.29
N GLU A 52 -8.94 6.12 -26.16
CA GLU A 52 -8.71 4.69 -25.94
C GLU A 52 -7.73 4.45 -24.77
N VAL A 53 -6.63 5.21 -24.75
CA VAL A 53 -5.62 5.17 -23.68
C VAL A 53 -6.23 5.62 -22.36
N PHE A 54 -7.01 6.70 -22.37
CA PHE A 54 -7.74 7.18 -21.21
C PHE A 54 -8.65 6.09 -20.63
N ARG A 55 -9.47 5.46 -21.49
CA ARG A 55 -10.38 4.38 -21.07
C ARG A 55 -9.63 3.20 -20.45
N LYS A 56 -8.56 2.73 -21.10
CA LYS A 56 -7.73 1.60 -20.61
C LYS A 56 -7.07 1.93 -19.27
N ARG A 57 -6.41 3.09 -19.16
CA ARG A 57 -5.74 3.51 -17.92
C ARG A 57 -6.73 3.75 -16.79
N LYS A 58 -7.88 4.37 -17.08
CA LYS A 58 -8.95 4.56 -16.12
C LYS A 58 -9.47 3.23 -15.58
N GLY A 59 -9.71 2.24 -16.45
CA GLY A 59 -10.08 0.88 -16.06
C GLY A 59 -9.03 0.25 -15.14
N ARG A 60 -7.75 0.28 -15.54
CA ARG A 60 -6.65 -0.25 -14.72
C ARG A 60 -6.56 0.42 -13.34
N ILE A 61 -6.72 1.74 -13.26
CA ILE A 61 -6.74 2.47 -11.99
C ILE A 61 -7.95 2.06 -11.14
N GLN A 62 -9.12 1.86 -11.76
CA GLN A 62 -10.31 1.37 -11.05
C GLN A 62 -10.10 -0.03 -10.49
N ASP A 63 -9.48 -0.93 -11.26
CA ASP A 63 -9.16 -2.29 -10.82
C ASP A 63 -8.15 -2.28 -9.65
N LEU A 64 -7.13 -1.42 -9.72
CA LEU A 64 -6.17 -1.23 -8.62
C LEU A 64 -6.83 -0.66 -7.36
N ILE A 65 -7.77 0.28 -7.51
CA ILE A 65 -8.56 0.78 -6.37
C ILE A 65 -9.38 -0.36 -5.76
N GLU A 66 -10.02 -1.19 -6.59
CA GLU A 66 -10.78 -2.34 -6.11
C GLU A 66 -9.88 -3.35 -5.37
N SER A 67 -8.68 -3.62 -5.89
CA SER A 67 -7.72 -4.54 -5.27
C SER A 67 -7.16 -4.04 -3.93
N THR A 68 -7.26 -2.74 -3.62
CA THR A 68 -6.86 -2.21 -2.30
C THR A 68 -7.91 -2.43 -1.21
N LYS A 69 -9.18 -2.70 -1.55
CA LYS A 69 -10.25 -2.85 -0.55
C LYS A 69 -10.02 -4.02 0.43
N PRO A 70 -9.57 -5.22 -0.01
CA PRO A 70 -9.24 -6.31 0.91
C PRO A 70 -8.14 -5.92 1.89
N TRP A 71 -7.10 -5.21 1.45
CA TRP A 71 -6.02 -4.74 2.33
C TRP A 71 -6.54 -3.73 3.35
N GLN A 72 -7.40 -2.80 2.92
CA GLN A 72 -8.01 -1.83 3.82
C GLN A 72 -8.88 -2.53 4.88
N ALA A 73 -9.64 -3.56 4.50
CA ALA A 73 -10.43 -4.36 5.43
C ALA A 73 -9.55 -5.10 6.43
N ALA A 74 -8.50 -5.80 5.96
CA ALA A 74 -7.58 -6.55 6.81
C ALA A 74 -6.84 -5.63 7.80
N ILE A 75 -6.36 -4.47 7.36
CA ILE A 75 -5.70 -3.49 8.24
C ILE A 75 -6.67 -2.99 9.31
N LYS A 76 -7.93 -2.71 8.94
CA LYS A 76 -8.96 -2.27 9.88
C LYS A 76 -9.25 -3.36 10.92
N GLU A 77 -9.48 -4.59 10.48
CA GLU A 77 -9.74 -5.74 11.35
C GLU A 77 -8.59 -5.96 12.34
N ASN A 78 -7.35 -5.96 11.86
CA ASN A 78 -6.17 -6.08 12.73
C ASN A 78 -6.06 -4.91 13.71
N THR A 79 -6.34 -3.68 13.27
CA THR A 79 -6.31 -2.51 14.14
C THR A 79 -7.34 -2.62 15.26
N ASP A 80 -8.55 -3.07 14.93
CA ASP A 80 -9.62 -3.28 15.90
C ASP A 80 -9.28 -4.44 16.85
N GLY A 81 -8.70 -5.53 16.33
CA GLY A 81 -8.20 -6.65 17.12
C GLY A 81 -7.12 -6.24 18.13
N VAL A 82 -6.09 -5.51 17.68
CA VAL A 82 -5.03 -4.99 18.56
C VAL A 82 -5.59 -4.05 19.62
N ARG A 83 -6.56 -3.20 19.27
CA ARG A 83 -7.22 -2.31 20.23
C ARG A 83 -7.98 -3.09 21.29
N SER A 84 -8.71 -4.13 20.89
CA SER A 84 -9.45 -5.02 21.79
C SER A 84 -8.50 -5.76 22.73
N SER A 85 -7.42 -6.35 22.21
CA SER A 85 -6.42 -7.04 23.03
C SER A 85 -5.76 -6.11 24.04
N ARG A 86 -5.41 -4.88 23.63
CA ARG A 86 -4.85 -3.87 24.54
C ARG A 86 -5.82 -3.51 25.67
N GLN A 87 -7.11 -3.40 25.38
CA GLN A 87 -8.13 -3.10 26.39
C GLN A 87 -8.30 -4.28 27.36
N SER A 88 -8.41 -5.50 26.85
CA SER A 88 -8.48 -6.71 27.67
C SER A 88 -7.25 -6.85 28.58
N MET A 89 -6.03 -6.61 28.06
CA MET A 89 -4.81 -6.64 28.89
C MET A 89 -4.85 -5.62 30.04
N LYS A 90 -5.39 -4.42 29.82
CA LYS A 90 -5.54 -3.43 30.89
C LYS A 90 -6.53 -3.88 31.95
N GLU A 91 -7.67 -4.43 31.53
CA GLU A 91 -8.70 -4.94 32.44
C GLU A 91 -8.17 -6.10 33.27
N THR A 92 -7.46 -7.05 32.65
CA THR A 92 -6.78 -8.15 33.36
C THR A 92 -5.74 -7.62 34.34
N ALA A 93 -4.91 -6.64 33.94
CA ALA A 93 -3.90 -6.07 34.83
C ALA A 93 -4.52 -5.38 36.07
N GLU A 94 -5.61 -4.64 35.90
CA GLU A 94 -6.32 -4.03 37.03
C GLU A 94 -7.03 -5.08 37.90
N ALA A 95 -7.60 -6.13 37.30
CA ALA A 95 -8.18 -7.24 38.05
C ALA A 95 -7.14 -7.98 38.91
N ILE A 96 -5.95 -8.25 38.36
CA ILE A 96 -4.84 -8.86 39.09
C ILE A 96 -4.39 -7.96 40.24
N LYS A 97 -4.20 -6.65 40.01
CA LYS A 97 -3.85 -5.70 41.07
C LYS A 97 -4.89 -5.68 42.19
N ALA A 98 -6.18 -5.67 41.82
CA ALA A 98 -7.27 -5.69 42.79
C ALA A 98 -7.25 -7.00 43.60
N LYS A 99 -7.02 -8.14 42.95
CA LYS A 99 -6.95 -9.44 43.64
C LYS A 99 -5.74 -9.54 44.58
N ILE A 100 -4.59 -9.01 44.18
CA ILE A 100 -3.42 -8.88 45.06
C ILE A 100 -3.77 -8.04 46.28
N ALA A 101 -4.35 -6.85 46.08
CA ALA A 101 -4.71 -5.96 47.18
C ALA A 101 -5.73 -6.60 48.15
N GLU A 102 -6.75 -7.28 47.62
CA GLU A 102 -7.74 -8.02 48.41
C GLU A 102 -7.09 -9.13 49.24
N THR A 103 -6.25 -9.95 48.62
CA THR A 103 -5.58 -11.07 49.30
C THR A 103 -4.66 -10.58 50.44
N PHE A 104 -3.90 -9.52 50.21
CA PHE A 104 -3.03 -8.94 51.25
C PHE A 104 -3.83 -8.29 52.38
N LYS A 105 -5.00 -7.74 52.07
CA LYS A 105 -5.92 -7.21 53.07
C LYS A 105 -6.47 -8.34 53.95
N GLU A 106 -6.94 -9.44 53.36
CA GLU A 106 -7.41 -10.62 54.09
C GLU A 106 -6.33 -11.13 55.06
N TRP A 107 -5.08 -11.26 54.61
CA TRP A 107 -3.98 -11.68 55.50
C TRP A 107 -3.70 -10.69 56.63
N SER A 108 -3.79 -9.39 56.34
CA SER A 108 -3.59 -8.36 57.35
C SER A 108 -4.69 -8.41 58.42
N ASP A 109 -5.93 -8.62 58.00
CA ASP A 109 -7.09 -8.75 58.88
C ASP A 109 -6.99 -10.03 59.75
N ASP A 110 -6.55 -11.16 59.17
CA ASP A 110 -6.31 -12.40 59.90
C ASP A 110 -5.17 -12.27 60.93
N LEU A 111 -4.06 -11.61 60.54
CA LEU A 111 -2.93 -11.35 61.43
C LEU A 111 -3.32 -10.45 62.60
N GLU A 112 -4.09 -9.40 62.33
CA GLU A 112 -4.58 -8.50 63.39
C GLU A 112 -5.55 -9.25 64.31
N THR A 113 -6.42 -10.11 63.77
CA THR A 113 -7.33 -10.95 64.57
C THR A 113 -6.55 -11.90 65.48
N MET A 114 -5.52 -12.57 64.95
CA MET A 114 -4.65 -13.45 65.75
C MET A 114 -3.91 -12.69 66.85
N LYS A 115 -3.37 -11.51 66.52
CA LYS A 115 -2.72 -10.63 67.51
C LYS A 115 -3.68 -10.26 68.65
N GLN A 116 -4.90 -9.83 68.32
CA GLN A 116 -5.91 -9.49 69.31
C GLN A 116 -6.30 -10.69 70.17
N MET A 117 -6.41 -11.89 69.58
CA MET A 117 -6.68 -13.12 70.32
C MET A 117 -5.58 -13.43 71.33
N PHE A 118 -4.30 -13.31 70.95
CA PHE A 118 -3.19 -13.53 71.88
C PHE A 118 -3.14 -12.47 72.98
N GLN A 119 -3.35 -11.19 72.64
CA GLN A 119 -3.41 -10.10 73.62
C GLN A 119 -4.51 -10.35 74.64
N ARG A 120 -5.72 -10.70 74.20
CA ARG A 120 -6.84 -11.06 75.08
C ARG A 120 -6.48 -12.20 76.02
N ARG A 121 -5.81 -13.24 75.53
CA ARG A 121 -5.41 -14.38 76.37
C ARG A 121 -4.39 -13.96 77.43
N VAL A 122 -3.43 -13.12 77.07
CA VAL A 122 -2.48 -12.55 78.05
C VAL A 122 -3.23 -11.74 79.11
N ASP A 123 -4.16 -10.87 78.69
CA ASP A 123 -4.95 -10.05 79.61
C ASP A 123 -5.82 -10.91 80.54
N GLU A 124 -6.39 -12.00 80.04
CA GLU A 124 -7.19 -12.94 80.84
C GLU A 124 -6.34 -13.67 81.90
N GLU A 125 -5.18 -14.19 81.52
CA GLU A 125 -4.28 -14.89 82.45
C GLU A 125 -3.71 -13.92 83.50
N ILE A 126 -3.30 -12.72 83.09
CA ILE A 126 -2.87 -11.67 84.01
C ILE A 126 -4.03 -11.25 84.92
N GLY A 127 -5.23 -11.10 84.39
CA GLY A 127 -6.42 -10.74 85.17
C GLY A 127 -6.78 -11.78 86.22
N GLN A 128 -6.71 -13.08 85.88
CA GLN A 128 -6.90 -14.17 86.83
C GLN A 128 -5.85 -14.13 87.95
N LEU A 129 -4.59 -13.89 87.58
CA LEU A 129 -3.49 -13.76 88.53
C LEU A 129 -3.69 -12.57 89.48
N MET A 130 -4.07 -11.41 88.95
CA MET A 130 -4.36 -10.21 89.74
C MET A 130 -5.48 -10.47 90.75
N LYS A 131 -6.55 -11.17 90.33
CA LYS A 131 -7.64 -11.55 91.23
C LYS A 131 -7.18 -12.43 92.39
N VAL A 132 -6.30 -13.41 92.14
CA VAL A 132 -5.72 -14.23 93.21
C VAL A 132 -4.91 -13.37 94.19
N PHE A 133 -4.15 -12.39 93.70
CA PHE A 133 -3.44 -11.45 94.57
C PHE A 133 -4.39 -10.59 95.40
N ASP A 134 -5.46 -10.05 94.81
CA ASP A 134 -6.46 -9.26 95.52
C ASP A 134 -7.15 -10.07 96.63
N ASP A 135 -7.53 -11.32 96.32
CA ASP A 135 -8.13 -12.24 97.30
C ASP A 135 -7.16 -12.52 98.45
N HIS A 136 -5.87 -12.76 98.16
CA HIS A 136 -4.85 -12.98 99.20
C HIS A 136 -4.60 -11.73 100.05
N LEU A 137 -4.54 -10.54 99.44
CA LEU A 137 -4.41 -9.28 100.15
C LEU A 137 -5.60 -9.03 101.07
N ALA A 138 -6.83 -9.34 100.62
CA ALA A 138 -8.03 -9.23 101.44
C ALA A 138 -7.97 -10.15 102.67
N ILE A 139 -7.53 -11.40 102.49
CA ILE A 139 -7.37 -12.35 103.60
C ILE A 139 -6.32 -11.83 104.60
N LEU A 140 -5.14 -11.41 104.14
CA LEU A 140 -4.07 -10.88 105.00
C LEU A 140 -4.52 -9.64 105.76
N ASN A 141 -5.18 -8.70 105.08
CA ASN A 141 -5.72 -7.49 105.71
C ASN A 141 -6.78 -7.83 106.77
N SER A 142 -7.63 -8.83 106.52
CA SER A 142 -8.62 -9.29 107.50
C SER A 142 -7.97 -9.90 108.75
N ALA A 143 -6.90 -10.69 108.58
CA ALA A 143 -6.15 -11.27 109.68
C ALA A 143 -5.43 -10.19 110.50
N MET A 144 -4.81 -9.21 109.82
CA MET A 144 -4.17 -8.06 110.45
C MET A 144 -5.18 -7.23 111.26
N LYS A 145 -6.38 -7.01 110.71
CA LYS A 145 -7.47 -6.34 111.43
C LYS A 145 -7.87 -7.11 112.69
N ALA A 146 -8.03 -8.43 112.61
CA ALA A 146 -8.39 -9.26 113.76
C ALA A 146 -7.31 -9.22 114.87
N ILE A 147 -6.02 -9.21 114.51
CA ILE A 147 -4.91 -9.05 115.46
C ILE A 147 -4.96 -7.67 116.12
N ASN A 148 -5.19 -6.61 115.35
CA ASN A 148 -5.29 -5.25 115.87
C ASN A 148 -6.51 -5.08 116.80
N ASP A 149 -7.67 -5.63 116.43
CA ASP A 149 -8.89 -5.61 117.24
C ASP A 149 -8.69 -6.37 118.56
N LEU A 150 -8.03 -7.54 118.52
CA LEU A 150 -7.69 -8.27 119.75
C LEU A 150 -6.72 -7.47 120.63
N LYS A 151 -5.71 -6.83 120.02
CA LYS A 151 -4.74 -6.00 120.73
C LYS A 151 -5.41 -4.80 121.42
N THR A 152 -6.38 -4.14 120.77
CA THR A 152 -7.12 -3.05 121.39
C THR A 152 -7.99 -3.55 122.54
N GLU A 153 -8.66 -4.69 122.38
CA GLU A 153 -9.45 -5.33 123.45
C GLU A 153 -8.61 -5.70 124.68
N MET A 154 -7.42 -6.27 124.45
CA MET A 154 -6.44 -6.57 125.50
C MET A 154 -6.00 -5.30 126.25
N ASN A 155 -5.65 -4.23 125.51
CA ASN A 155 -5.25 -2.96 126.11
C ASN A 155 -6.38 -2.33 126.95
N ILE A 156 -7.62 -2.38 126.45
CA ILE A 156 -8.80 -1.91 127.20
C ILE A 156 -8.97 -2.73 128.48
N THR A 157 -8.82 -4.05 128.41
CA THR A 157 -8.95 -4.93 129.59
C THR A 157 -7.88 -4.63 130.62
N LEU A 158 -6.63 -4.40 130.20
CA LEU A 158 -5.53 -4.01 131.09
C LEU A 158 -5.75 -2.67 131.81
N SER A 159 -6.57 -1.77 131.26
CA SER A 159 -6.92 -0.49 131.91
C SER A 159 -8.06 -0.58 132.94
N LYS A 160 -8.65 -1.76 133.15
CA LYS A 160 -9.75 -1.97 134.11
C LYS A 160 -9.23 -2.33 135.50
N ASP A 161 -10.13 -2.44 136.48
CA ASP A 161 -9.78 -2.84 137.84
C ASP A 161 -9.38 -4.33 137.93
N THR A 162 -8.68 -4.68 139.02
CA THR A 162 -8.11 -6.01 139.26
C THR A 162 -9.15 -7.13 139.20
N MET A 163 -10.37 -6.93 139.72
CA MET A 163 -11.41 -7.97 139.72
C MET A 163 -11.91 -8.23 138.29
N THR A 164 -12.15 -7.17 137.52
CA THR A 164 -12.58 -7.28 136.14
C THR A 164 -11.52 -7.93 135.24
N ILE A 165 -10.24 -7.64 135.46
CA ILE A 165 -9.13 -8.30 134.74
C ILE A 165 -9.16 -9.81 135.00
N VAL A 166 -9.19 -10.23 136.26
CA VAL A 166 -9.20 -11.66 136.65
C VAL A 166 -10.39 -12.40 136.03
N GLN A 167 -11.57 -11.76 135.98
CA GLN A 167 -12.77 -12.36 135.37
C GLN A 167 -12.66 -12.51 133.84
N LEU A 168 -11.97 -11.61 133.14
CA LEU A 168 -11.90 -11.60 131.68
C LEU A 168 -10.66 -12.32 131.11
N CYS A 169 -9.57 -12.48 131.88
CA CYS A 169 -8.32 -13.10 131.43
C CYS A 169 -8.51 -14.43 130.70
N GLY A 170 -9.27 -15.37 131.28
CA GLY A 170 -9.49 -16.69 130.67
C GLY A 170 -10.26 -16.65 129.34
N SER A 171 -11.09 -15.62 129.11
CA SER A 171 -11.75 -15.42 127.82
C SER A 171 -10.80 -14.79 126.79
N MET A 172 -9.92 -13.89 127.23
CA MET A 172 -8.92 -13.23 126.40
C MET A 172 -7.86 -14.20 125.86
N GLU A 173 -7.39 -15.12 126.70
CA GLU A 173 -6.42 -16.16 126.32
C GLU A 173 -6.99 -17.08 125.22
N LYS A 174 -8.26 -17.46 125.33
CA LYS A 174 -8.95 -18.24 124.29
C LYS A 174 -9.08 -17.49 122.97
N SER A 175 -9.39 -16.18 123.02
CA SER A 175 -9.45 -15.33 121.83
C SER A 175 -8.07 -15.18 121.18
N TYR A 176 -7.00 -15.03 121.98
CA TYR A 176 -5.63 -15.00 121.51
C TYR A 176 -5.23 -16.28 120.79
N GLU A 177 -5.48 -17.44 121.39
CA GLU A 177 -5.15 -18.72 120.78
C GLU A 177 -5.89 -18.93 119.45
N LYS A 178 -7.18 -18.55 119.40
CA LYS A 178 -8.00 -18.64 118.19
C LYS A 178 -7.52 -17.72 117.07
N VAL A 179 -7.24 -16.45 117.37
CA VAL A 179 -6.72 -15.47 116.39
C VAL A 179 -5.32 -15.88 115.93
N GLY A 180 -4.46 -16.31 116.85
CA GLY A 180 -3.10 -16.78 116.57
C GLY A 180 -3.09 -18.00 115.65
N LYS A 181 -3.94 -18.99 115.89
CA LYS A 181 -4.09 -20.17 115.02
C LYS A 181 -4.50 -19.77 113.60
N LYS A 182 -5.53 -18.92 113.47
CA LYS A 182 -6.03 -18.44 112.17
C LYS A 182 -5.00 -17.59 111.43
N ALA A 183 -4.22 -16.78 112.13
CA ALA A 183 -3.12 -16.00 111.54
C ALA A 183 -2.00 -16.90 111.00
N ASN A 184 -1.62 -17.94 111.75
CA ASN A 184 -0.60 -18.91 111.32
C ASN A 184 -1.05 -19.70 110.08
N GLU A 185 -2.31 -20.15 110.06
CA GLU A 185 -2.91 -20.81 108.88
C GLU A 185 -2.91 -19.88 107.65
N THR A 186 -3.20 -18.59 107.85
CA THR A 186 -3.19 -17.59 106.79
C THR A 186 -1.77 -17.34 106.24
N MET A 187 -0.77 -17.23 107.12
CA MET A 187 0.62 -17.02 106.71
C MET A 187 1.18 -18.21 105.92
N ALA A 188 0.78 -19.45 106.24
CA ALA A 188 1.18 -20.64 105.51
C ALA A 188 0.74 -20.62 104.03
N ILE A 189 -0.45 -20.06 103.73
CA ILE A 189 -0.97 -19.95 102.35
C ILE A 189 -0.13 -18.96 101.52
N SER A 190 0.32 -17.87 102.14
CA SER A 190 1.12 -16.82 101.48
C SER A 190 2.49 -17.29 100.99
N PHE A 191 3.06 -18.35 101.58
CA PHE A 191 4.37 -18.89 101.20
C PHE A 191 4.30 -19.85 99.99
N VAL A 192 3.16 -20.50 99.77
CA VAL A 192 2.96 -21.49 98.68
C VAL A 192 2.58 -20.80 97.36
N ALA A 193 1.78 -19.74 97.42
CA ALA A 193 1.28 -19.03 96.24
C ALA A 193 2.39 -18.45 95.33
N PRO A 194 3.45 -17.78 95.84
CA PRO A 194 4.49 -17.20 94.99
C PRO A 194 5.28 -18.24 94.18
N LYS A 195 5.43 -19.47 94.70
CA LYS A 195 6.20 -20.55 94.06
C LYS A 195 5.41 -21.21 92.92
N ALA A 196 4.11 -21.42 93.10
CA ALA A 196 3.22 -21.91 92.04
C ALA A 196 3.05 -20.88 90.91
N LEU A 197 2.98 -19.60 91.27
CA LEU A 197 2.83 -18.49 90.31
C LEU A 197 4.09 -18.23 89.48
N ARG A 198 5.28 -18.40 90.06
CA ARG A 198 6.56 -18.29 89.33
C ARG A 198 6.70 -19.33 88.21
N MET A 199 6.09 -20.49 88.37
CA MET A 199 6.07 -21.54 87.34
C MET A 199 5.02 -21.27 86.25
N ASN A 200 3.97 -20.48 86.54
CA ASN A 200 2.89 -20.18 85.60
C ASN A 200 3.21 -19.00 84.66
N ILE A 201 3.98 -17.99 85.13
CA ILE A 201 4.43 -16.86 84.30
C ILE A 201 5.57 -17.25 83.35
N SER A 202 6.32 -18.32 83.66
CA SER A 202 7.40 -18.87 82.83
C SER A 202 6.93 -20.00 81.89
N ALA A 203 5.64 -20.08 81.60
CA ALA A 203 5.08 -21.32 81.10
C ALA A 203 5.41 -21.63 79.61
N PRO A 204 5.55 -22.92 79.26
CA PRO A 204 5.76 -23.43 77.91
C PRO A 204 4.81 -22.91 76.83
N TRP A 205 3.63 -22.39 77.19
CA TRP A 205 2.64 -21.89 76.23
C TRP A 205 3.07 -20.58 75.54
N MET A 206 3.92 -19.75 76.16
CA MET A 206 4.51 -18.58 75.48
C MET A 206 5.58 -19.01 74.47
N GLU A 207 6.39 -20.01 74.82
CA GLU A 207 7.33 -20.64 73.87
C GLU A 207 6.58 -21.36 72.75
N GLU A 208 5.49 -22.08 73.05
CA GLU A 208 4.61 -22.74 72.08
C GLU A 208 3.86 -21.74 71.20
N ALA A 209 3.42 -20.59 71.72
CA ALA A 209 2.84 -19.51 70.92
C ALA A 209 3.89 -18.89 69.97
N ILE A 210 5.11 -18.66 70.44
CA ILE A 210 6.24 -18.22 69.60
C ILE A 210 6.61 -19.30 68.57
N GLN A 211 6.56 -20.59 68.94
CA GLN A 211 6.78 -21.72 68.02
C GLN A 211 5.65 -21.86 67.00
N ASN A 212 4.40 -21.58 67.38
CA ASN A 212 3.25 -21.57 66.49
C ASN A 212 3.32 -20.40 65.52
N ILE A 213 3.80 -19.22 65.95
CA ILE A 213 4.10 -18.10 65.06
C ILE A 213 5.21 -18.49 64.05
N LYS A 214 6.25 -19.22 64.48
CA LYS A 214 7.27 -19.81 63.58
C LYS A 214 6.74 -20.94 62.68
N LEU A 215 5.71 -21.68 63.12
CA LEU A 215 5.03 -22.70 62.31
C LEU A 215 4.05 -22.07 61.31
N VAL A 216 3.54 -20.86 61.55
CA VAL A 216 2.77 -20.08 60.56
C VAL A 216 3.66 -19.60 59.40
N GLU A 217 4.97 -19.36 59.59
CA GLU A 217 5.94 -19.26 58.47
C GLU A 217 6.01 -20.55 57.63
N HIS A 218 5.55 -21.67 58.19
CA HIS A 218 5.44 -22.98 57.53
C HIS A 218 3.99 -23.43 57.28
N GLY A 219 3.00 -22.56 57.49
CA GLY A 219 1.58 -22.87 57.44
C GLY A 219 1.21 -23.50 56.10
N LYS A 220 0.89 -24.79 56.10
CA LYS A 220 0.55 -25.55 54.88
C LYS A 220 -0.70 -25.00 54.18
N GLU A 221 -1.60 -24.33 54.90
CA GLU A 221 -2.84 -23.78 54.34
C GLU A 221 -2.63 -22.41 53.69
N THR A 222 -1.89 -21.49 54.34
CA THR A 222 -1.44 -20.23 53.74
C THR A 222 -0.43 -20.48 52.63
N LYS A 223 0.48 -21.47 52.75
CA LYS A 223 1.29 -21.97 51.63
C LYS A 223 0.46 -22.62 50.54
N SER A 224 -0.65 -23.32 50.81
CA SER A 224 -1.49 -23.89 49.73
C SER A 224 -2.31 -22.83 49.00
N SER A 225 -2.76 -21.79 49.71
CA SER A 225 -3.52 -20.68 49.15
C SER A 225 -2.59 -19.73 48.39
N CYS A 226 -1.41 -19.45 48.96
CA CYS A 226 -0.34 -18.69 48.32
C CYS A 226 0.29 -19.49 47.17
N ALA A 227 0.47 -20.81 47.27
CA ALA A 227 0.90 -21.65 46.15
C ALA A 227 -0.18 -21.74 45.06
N ARG A 228 -1.47 -21.75 45.41
CA ARG A 228 -2.55 -21.63 44.40
C ARG A 228 -2.58 -20.26 43.74
N GLY A 229 -2.44 -19.18 44.50
CA GLY A 229 -2.36 -17.83 43.97
C GLY A 229 -1.12 -17.64 43.09
N VAL A 230 0.04 -18.13 43.53
CA VAL A 230 1.28 -18.14 42.75
C VAL A 230 1.15 -19.06 41.53
N SER A 231 0.51 -20.24 41.63
CA SER A 231 0.25 -21.12 40.47
C SER A 231 -0.67 -20.45 39.46
N MET A 232 -1.74 -19.79 39.90
CA MET A 232 -2.64 -19.05 39.01
C MET A 232 -1.94 -17.85 38.37
N ILE A 233 -1.13 -17.10 39.12
CA ILE A 233 -0.32 -16.01 38.57
C ILE A 233 0.72 -16.55 37.57
N VAL A 234 1.33 -17.71 37.85
CA VAL A 234 2.27 -18.36 36.94
C VAL A 234 1.54 -18.83 35.67
N GLU A 235 0.37 -19.45 35.79
CA GLU A 235 -0.46 -19.89 34.66
C GLU A 235 -0.94 -18.70 33.80
N GLU A 236 -1.35 -17.60 34.43
CA GLU A 236 -1.74 -16.37 33.74
C GLU A 236 -0.52 -15.67 33.10
N ASN A 237 0.64 -15.68 33.76
CA ASN A 237 1.89 -15.13 33.21
C ASN A 237 2.40 -15.98 32.04
N GLU A 238 2.28 -17.31 32.11
CA GLU A 238 2.54 -18.22 30.99
C GLU A 238 1.53 -17.98 29.85
N SER A 239 0.26 -17.70 30.16
CA SER A 239 -0.73 -17.33 29.16
C SER A 239 -0.40 -16.00 28.48
N LEU A 240 0.05 -15.00 29.24
CA LEU A 240 0.52 -13.73 28.70
C LEU A 240 1.80 -13.90 27.88
N GLN A 241 2.73 -14.74 28.34
CA GLN A 241 3.94 -15.05 27.61
C GLN A 241 3.63 -15.74 26.27
N ARG A 242 2.70 -16.71 26.25
CA ARG A 242 2.20 -17.32 25.01
C ARG A 242 1.58 -16.29 24.06
N ALA A 243 0.82 -15.32 24.59
CA ALA A 243 0.25 -14.25 23.78
C ALA A 243 1.31 -13.29 23.22
N ILE A 244 2.37 -13.01 24.00
CA ILE A 244 3.54 -12.24 23.55
C ILE A 244 4.27 -13.00 22.44
N ASP A 245 4.49 -14.30 22.62
CA ASP A 245 5.19 -15.15 21.64
C ASP A 245 4.39 -15.23 20.32
N ASP A 246 3.05 -15.35 20.38
CA ASP A 246 2.18 -15.32 19.19
C ASP A 246 2.24 -13.96 18.46
N LEU A 247 2.28 -12.86 19.20
CA LEU A 247 2.44 -11.52 18.62
C LEU A 247 3.83 -11.33 18.00
N GLN A 248 4.89 -11.88 18.60
CA GLN A 248 6.23 -11.86 18.06
C GLN A 248 6.33 -12.71 16.78
N GLN A 249 5.71 -13.89 16.77
CA GLN A 249 5.64 -14.73 15.58
C GLN A 249 4.94 -14.02 14.43
N LYS A 250 3.77 -13.40 14.68
CA LYS A 250 3.06 -12.60 13.68
C LYS A 250 3.88 -11.41 13.19
N ALA A 251 4.65 -10.77 14.06
CA ALA A 251 5.56 -9.70 13.65
C ALA A 251 6.66 -10.21 12.71
N MET A 252 7.22 -11.39 12.96
CA MET A 252 8.20 -12.03 12.06
C MET A 252 7.57 -12.42 10.72
N GLU A 253 6.33 -12.93 10.72
CA GLU A 253 5.58 -13.21 9.49
C GLU A 253 5.36 -11.94 8.65
N TYR A 254 4.96 -10.83 9.29
CA TYR A 254 4.83 -9.55 8.59
C TYR A 254 6.17 -9.04 8.05
N GLN A 255 7.27 -9.21 8.81
CA GLN A 255 8.61 -8.86 8.35
C GLN A 255 8.99 -9.64 7.08
N SER A 256 8.74 -10.96 7.06
CA SER A 256 8.98 -11.81 5.88
C SER A 256 8.14 -11.38 4.67
N ILE A 257 6.88 -11.02 4.88
CA ILE A 257 6.01 -10.53 3.80
C ILE A 257 6.54 -9.21 3.23
N ILE A 258 7.02 -8.30 4.08
CA ILE A 258 7.62 -7.03 3.65
C ILE A 258 8.87 -7.30 2.80
N GLU A 259 9.76 -8.18 3.25
CA GLU A 259 10.97 -8.56 2.52
C GLU A 259 10.65 -9.20 1.15
N ASP A 260 9.61 -10.04 1.07
CA ASP A 260 9.15 -10.62 -0.19
C ASP A 260 8.57 -9.57 -1.14
N ILE A 261 7.80 -8.60 -0.62
CA ILE A 261 7.29 -7.46 -1.41
C ILE A 261 8.45 -6.61 -1.95
N GLU A 262 9.46 -6.33 -1.13
CA GLU A 262 10.65 -5.58 -1.54
C GLU A 262 11.45 -6.32 -2.61
N ARG A 263 11.64 -7.63 -2.46
CA ARG A 263 12.29 -8.47 -3.48
C ARG A 263 11.51 -8.46 -4.79
N ARG A 264 10.17 -8.60 -4.74
CA ARG A 264 9.31 -8.54 -5.94
C ARG A 264 9.38 -7.18 -6.62
N LYS A 265 9.46 -6.10 -5.83
CA LYS A 265 9.65 -4.74 -6.34
C LYS A 265 10.97 -4.59 -7.10
N GLU A 266 12.07 -5.16 -6.59
CA GLU A 266 13.36 -5.18 -7.28
C GLU A 266 13.32 -6.03 -8.56
N GLU A 267 12.69 -7.22 -8.53
CA GLU A 267 12.50 -8.08 -9.71
C GLU A 267 11.73 -7.34 -10.83
N ILE A 268 10.62 -6.68 -10.48
CA ILE A 268 9.83 -5.89 -11.44
C ILE A 268 10.66 -4.72 -11.97
N SER A 269 11.44 -4.05 -11.13
CA SER A 269 12.33 -2.96 -11.56
C SER A 269 13.37 -3.43 -12.57
N TYR A 270 13.93 -4.63 -12.37
CA TYR A 270 14.89 -5.22 -13.31
C TYR A 270 14.22 -5.60 -14.64
N GLN A 271 13.03 -6.21 -14.59
CA GLN A 271 12.27 -6.56 -15.78
C GLN A 271 11.90 -5.33 -16.62
N LEU A 272 11.46 -4.24 -15.98
CA LEU A 272 11.16 -2.98 -16.66
C LEU A 272 12.40 -2.38 -17.35
N GLU A 273 13.57 -2.50 -16.74
CA GLU A 273 14.84 -2.03 -17.31
C GLU A 273 15.27 -2.88 -18.52
N ASP A 274 15.07 -4.20 -18.46
CA ASP A 274 15.36 -5.13 -19.56
C ASP A 274 14.39 -4.93 -20.74
N GLU A 275 13.09 -4.76 -20.46
CA GLU A 275 12.08 -4.39 -21.46
C GLU A 275 12.40 -3.04 -22.10
N ARG A 276 12.90 -2.06 -21.32
CA ARG A 276 13.33 -0.77 -21.86
C ARG A 276 14.47 -0.93 -22.87
N LYS A 277 15.51 -1.70 -22.52
CA LYS A 277 16.67 -1.95 -23.41
C LYS A 277 16.28 -2.68 -24.68
N THR A 278 15.47 -3.72 -24.57
CA THR A 278 14.98 -4.45 -25.76
C THR A 278 14.12 -3.56 -26.65
N ASN A 279 13.32 -2.66 -26.08
CA ASN A 279 12.54 -1.70 -26.86
C ASN A 279 13.43 -0.64 -27.55
N GLU A 280 14.52 -0.19 -26.90
CA GLU A 280 15.53 0.67 -27.51
C GLU A 280 16.26 -0.02 -28.68
N GLU A 281 16.66 -1.29 -28.52
CA GLU A 281 17.28 -2.10 -29.58
C GLU A 281 16.34 -2.28 -30.78
N LEU A 282 15.07 -2.63 -30.52
CA LEU A 282 14.05 -2.75 -31.57
C LEU A 282 13.81 -1.41 -32.29
N SER A 283 13.80 -0.30 -31.56
CA SER A 283 13.69 1.05 -32.14
C SER A 283 14.87 1.37 -33.06
N HIS A 284 16.10 1.04 -32.63
CA HIS A 284 17.30 1.21 -33.47
C HIS A 284 17.26 0.34 -34.73
N GLU A 285 16.86 -0.91 -34.62
CA GLU A 285 16.76 -1.82 -35.76
C GLU A 285 15.65 -1.38 -36.73
N MET A 286 14.52 -0.91 -36.20
CA MET A 286 13.43 -0.38 -37.02
C MET A 286 13.88 0.86 -37.81
N GLU A 287 14.72 1.71 -37.23
CA GLU A 287 15.27 2.88 -37.93
C GLU A 287 16.33 2.50 -38.97
N ARG A 288 17.14 1.46 -38.69
CA ARG A 288 18.07 0.87 -39.67
C ARG A 288 17.31 0.34 -40.89
N ILE A 289 16.21 -0.38 -40.67
CA ILE A 289 15.35 -0.91 -41.74
C ILE A 289 14.72 0.23 -42.55
N LYS A 290 14.24 1.30 -41.90
CA LYS A 290 13.69 2.46 -42.62
C LYS A 290 14.72 3.11 -43.54
N GLU A 291 15.94 3.35 -43.07
CA GLU A 291 16.97 3.96 -43.91
C GLU A 291 17.38 3.03 -45.05
N GLN A 292 17.44 1.71 -44.80
CA GLN A 292 17.69 0.72 -45.86
C GLN A 292 16.61 0.76 -46.95
N VAL A 293 15.33 0.71 -46.57
CA VAL A 293 14.20 0.78 -47.53
C VAL A 293 14.22 2.09 -48.32
N LYS A 294 14.56 3.21 -47.67
CA LYS A 294 14.67 4.52 -48.32
C LYS A 294 15.80 4.56 -49.36
N VAL A 295 16.95 3.94 -49.07
CA VAL A 295 18.06 3.80 -50.02
C VAL A 295 17.66 2.89 -51.18
N GLU A 296 17.07 1.73 -50.90
CA GLU A 296 16.60 0.77 -51.92
C GLU A 296 15.51 1.36 -52.82
N TRP A 297 14.58 2.13 -52.26
CA TRP A 297 13.57 2.83 -53.04
C TRP A 297 14.18 3.87 -53.96
N LYS A 298 15.15 4.65 -53.47
CA LYS A 298 15.84 5.66 -54.25
C LYS A 298 16.62 5.04 -55.41
N THR A 299 17.36 3.95 -55.15
CA THR A 299 18.11 3.23 -56.20
C THR A 299 17.17 2.62 -57.23
N HIS A 300 16.06 2.01 -56.82
CA HIS A 300 15.04 1.52 -57.75
C HIS A 300 14.42 2.63 -58.61
N LEU A 301 14.12 3.79 -58.00
CA LEU A 301 13.55 4.93 -58.70
C LEU A 301 14.53 5.50 -59.73
N ASP A 302 15.81 5.60 -59.38
CA ASP A 302 16.85 6.09 -60.28
C ASP A 302 17.13 5.10 -61.43
N ASP A 303 17.08 3.79 -61.17
CA ASP A 303 17.17 2.74 -62.20
C ASP A 303 15.96 2.78 -63.16
N LEU A 304 14.74 2.97 -62.63
CA LEU A 304 13.54 3.16 -63.45
C LEU A 304 13.64 4.41 -64.34
N LYS A 305 14.10 5.54 -63.79
CA LYS A 305 14.33 6.76 -64.57
C LYS A 305 15.35 6.51 -65.68
N ALA A 306 16.46 5.84 -65.37
CA ALA A 306 17.49 5.51 -66.36
C ALA A 306 16.93 4.63 -67.50
N LYS A 307 16.12 3.61 -67.17
CA LYS A 307 15.46 2.75 -68.16
C LYS A 307 14.48 3.51 -69.06
N ILE A 308 13.70 4.44 -68.50
CA ILE A 308 12.77 5.28 -69.28
C ILE A 308 13.53 6.19 -70.24
N VAL A 309 14.60 6.83 -69.77
CA VAL A 309 15.47 7.67 -70.61
C VAL A 309 16.10 6.83 -71.72
N GLN A 310 16.66 5.67 -71.40
CA GLN A 310 17.28 4.79 -72.39
C GLN A 310 16.27 4.33 -73.46
N THR A 311 15.06 3.91 -73.05
CA THR A 311 14.00 3.51 -73.99
C THR A 311 13.62 4.64 -74.94
N SER A 312 13.60 5.88 -74.44
CA SER A 312 13.29 7.07 -75.26
C SER A 312 14.42 7.40 -76.24
N VAL A 313 15.68 7.25 -75.80
CA VAL A 313 16.87 7.40 -76.67
C VAL A 313 16.87 6.34 -77.77
N ASP A 314 16.62 5.08 -77.44
CA ASP A 314 16.58 3.97 -78.41
C ASP A 314 15.48 4.19 -79.47
N GLN A 315 14.31 4.69 -79.06
CA GLN A 315 13.23 5.08 -79.97
C GLN A 315 13.66 6.23 -80.91
N MET A 316 14.32 7.26 -80.38
CA MET A 316 14.82 8.37 -81.20
C MET A 316 15.91 7.92 -82.17
N GLU A 317 16.85 7.07 -81.74
CA GLU A 317 17.88 6.52 -82.63
C GLU A 317 17.30 5.67 -83.75
N SER A 318 16.23 4.91 -83.48
CA SER A 318 15.50 4.17 -84.51
C SER A 318 14.88 5.10 -85.56
N VAL A 319 14.30 6.22 -85.12
CA VAL A 319 13.76 7.26 -86.01
C VAL A 319 14.88 7.92 -86.83
N VAL A 320 16.00 8.27 -86.20
CA VAL A 320 17.17 8.85 -86.89
C VAL A 320 17.70 7.88 -87.95
N ARG A 321 17.87 6.59 -87.63
CA ARG A 321 18.26 5.54 -88.59
C ARG A 321 17.31 5.44 -89.78
N HIS A 322 16.01 5.54 -89.54
CA HIS A 322 15.01 5.55 -90.61
C HIS A 322 15.19 6.73 -91.55
N PHE A 323 15.42 7.94 -91.01
CA PHE A 323 15.67 9.14 -91.81
C PHE A 323 17.01 9.08 -92.56
N GLU A 324 18.08 8.58 -91.94
CA GLU A 324 19.38 8.42 -92.60
C GLU A 324 19.33 7.41 -93.75
N ASN A 325 18.60 6.31 -93.62
CA ASN A 325 18.39 5.35 -94.70
C ASN A 325 17.60 5.95 -95.87
N LYS A 326 16.61 6.80 -95.57
CA LYS A 326 15.89 7.59 -96.58
C LYS A 326 16.80 8.59 -97.28
N ARG A 327 17.66 9.28 -96.53
CA ARG A 327 18.67 10.21 -97.06
C ARG A 327 19.68 9.52 -97.96
N LYS A 328 20.20 8.35 -97.56
CA LYS A 328 21.13 7.54 -98.38
C LYS A 328 20.46 7.02 -99.67
N SER A 329 19.16 6.75 -99.64
CA SER A 329 18.40 6.40 -100.84
C SER A 329 18.21 7.59 -101.79
N LEU A 330 17.99 8.79 -101.24
CA LEU A 330 17.92 10.05 -101.99
C LEU A 330 19.26 10.49 -102.59
N SER A 331 20.37 10.33 -101.86
CA SER A 331 21.72 10.66 -102.36
C SER A 331 22.21 9.74 -103.48
N ARG A 332 21.59 8.57 -103.72
CA ARG A 332 21.90 7.71 -104.87
C ARG A 332 21.18 8.11 -106.16
N LEU A 333 20.25 9.08 -106.10
CA LEU A 333 19.40 9.49 -107.23
C LEU A 333 19.81 10.82 -107.89
N LEU A 334 20.90 11.46 -107.43
CA LEU A 334 21.35 12.76 -107.95
C LEU A 334 22.79 12.66 -108.45
N ASP A 335 22.95 12.04 -109.62
CA ASP A 335 24.09 12.20 -110.54
C ASP A 335 23.61 11.73 -111.93
N ILE A 336 23.00 12.63 -112.70
CA ILE A 336 22.96 12.68 -114.18
C ILE A 336 22.41 14.07 -114.54
N HIS A 337 23.18 14.83 -115.32
CA HIS A 337 22.84 16.17 -115.85
C HIS A 337 22.34 16.07 -117.31
N GLU A 338 21.73 17.19 -117.78
CA GLU A 338 21.34 17.59 -119.17
C GLU A 338 19.87 17.27 -119.54
N GLU A 339 18.98 18.19 -119.98
CA GLU A 339 19.02 19.45 -120.75
C GLU A 339 17.75 20.31 -120.43
N PRO A 340 17.68 21.62 -120.78
CA PRO A 340 16.53 22.46 -120.46
C PRO A 340 15.28 22.11 -121.32
N SER A 341 14.17 21.80 -120.65
CA SER A 341 12.89 21.40 -121.24
C SER A 341 11.73 22.25 -120.69
N LYS A 342 10.67 22.46 -121.48
CA LYS A 342 9.40 23.00 -120.96
C LYS A 342 8.70 21.87 -120.20
N LEU A 343 8.33 22.09 -118.94
CA LEU A 343 7.62 21.11 -118.12
C LEU A 343 6.16 21.52 -117.95
N CYS A 344 5.23 20.58 -118.20
CA CYS A 344 3.83 20.80 -117.88
C CYS A 344 3.64 20.86 -116.36
N PRO A 345 3.10 21.94 -115.76
CA PRO A 345 3.00 22.10 -114.31
C PRO A 345 1.96 21.18 -113.65
N ILE A 346 1.08 20.54 -114.44
CA ILE A 346 0.00 19.70 -113.92
C ILE A 346 0.41 18.22 -113.87
N CYS A 347 0.98 17.69 -114.97
CA CYS A 347 1.34 16.26 -115.07
C CYS A 347 2.85 16.00 -115.06
N ASN A 348 3.66 17.06 -115.00
CA ASN A 348 5.11 17.02 -114.93
C ASN A 348 5.79 16.31 -116.12
N LYS A 349 5.09 16.21 -117.25
CA LYS A 349 5.62 15.69 -118.50
C LYS A 349 6.59 16.71 -119.12
N SER A 350 7.77 16.26 -119.53
CA SER A 350 8.77 17.12 -120.18
C SER A 350 8.54 17.21 -121.68
N PHE A 351 8.72 18.41 -122.21
CA PHE A 351 8.67 18.73 -123.62
C PHE A 351 10.00 19.37 -124.06
N PRO A 352 10.47 19.07 -125.28
CA PRO A 352 11.56 19.82 -125.90
C PRO A 352 11.27 21.33 -125.90
N ILE A 353 12.30 22.17 -125.71
CA ILE A 353 12.12 23.62 -125.51
C ILE A 353 11.57 24.35 -126.75
N ASP A 354 11.73 23.73 -127.92
CA ASP A 354 11.35 24.19 -129.26
C ASP A 354 9.95 23.73 -129.70
N VAL A 355 9.19 23.07 -128.83
CA VAL A 355 7.80 22.73 -129.11
C VAL A 355 6.97 24.01 -129.33
N ALA A 356 6.13 24.02 -130.37
CA ALA A 356 5.23 25.12 -130.67
C ALA A 356 4.30 25.39 -129.47
N ASP A 357 4.14 26.65 -129.08
CA ASP A 357 3.41 27.03 -127.85
C ASP A 357 1.95 26.54 -127.88
N GLU A 358 1.29 26.54 -129.04
CA GLU A 358 -0.06 25.97 -129.21
C GLU A 358 -0.15 24.48 -128.82
N VAL A 359 0.90 23.69 -129.06
CA VAL A 359 0.91 22.26 -128.72
C VAL A 359 1.15 22.05 -127.23
N PHE A 360 1.99 22.89 -126.62
CA PHE A 360 2.24 22.86 -125.18
C PHE A 360 1.03 23.39 -124.39
N GLU A 361 0.40 24.47 -124.84
CA GLU A 361 -0.79 25.05 -124.22
C GLU A 361 -2.02 24.14 -124.39
N ASN A 362 -2.25 23.53 -125.56
CA ASN A 362 -3.33 22.56 -125.71
C ASN A 362 -3.16 21.34 -124.80
N HIS A 363 -1.92 20.87 -124.59
CA HIS A 363 -1.65 19.80 -123.62
C HIS A 363 -1.93 20.21 -122.16
N VAL A 364 -1.61 21.46 -121.80
CA VAL A 364 -1.95 21.99 -120.47
C VAL A 364 -3.47 22.17 -120.33
N MET A 365 -4.15 22.62 -121.38
CA MET A 365 -5.61 22.83 -121.39
C MET A 365 -6.42 21.53 -121.39
N ASP A 366 -5.91 20.43 -121.95
CA ASP A 366 -6.51 19.09 -121.83
C ASP A 366 -6.65 18.63 -120.36
N HIS A 367 -5.82 19.15 -119.45
CA HIS A 367 -5.95 18.88 -118.01
C HIS A 367 -6.96 19.79 -117.30
N VAL A 368 -7.38 20.89 -117.93
CA VAL A 368 -8.26 21.91 -117.34
C VAL A 368 -9.72 21.70 -117.74
N GLU A 369 -10.02 21.10 -118.90
CA GLU A 369 -11.39 20.91 -119.42
C GLU A 369 -12.30 19.93 -118.63
N GLY A 370 -11.85 19.42 -117.50
CA GLY A 370 -12.67 18.53 -116.68
C GLY A 370 -12.36 18.59 -115.20
N ILE A 371 -11.69 19.62 -114.68
CA ILE A 371 -11.34 19.72 -113.26
C ILE A 371 -11.60 21.14 -112.74
N CYS A 372 -12.46 21.27 -111.73
CA CYS A 372 -12.74 22.56 -111.10
C CYS A 372 -11.46 23.08 -110.42
N PRO A 373 -10.95 24.28 -110.77
CA PRO A 373 -9.65 24.76 -110.30
C PRO A 373 -9.63 25.08 -108.80
N ILE A 374 -10.80 25.25 -108.18
CA ILE A 374 -10.93 25.65 -106.78
C ILE A 374 -11.02 24.42 -105.87
N CYS A 375 -11.93 23.49 -106.17
CA CYS A 375 -12.15 22.32 -105.32
C CYS A 375 -11.53 21.02 -105.86
N ARG A 376 -10.93 21.05 -107.06
CA ARG A 376 -10.35 19.89 -107.77
C ARG A 376 -11.36 18.79 -108.13
N MET A 377 -12.66 19.09 -108.13
CA MET A 377 -13.70 18.16 -108.57
C MET A 377 -13.60 17.91 -110.07
N THR A 378 -13.59 16.64 -110.48
CA THR A 378 -13.60 16.25 -111.90
C THR A 378 -15.02 16.24 -112.48
N LYS A 379 -15.17 16.67 -113.73
CA LYS A 379 -16.41 16.61 -114.51
C LYS A 379 -16.71 15.17 -114.90
N GLY A 380 -17.79 14.59 -114.36
CA GLY A 380 -18.22 13.24 -114.69
C GLY A 380 -18.87 13.15 -116.08
N GLU A 381 -18.83 11.98 -116.72
CA GLU A 381 -19.30 11.74 -118.10
C GLU A 381 -20.76 12.15 -118.39
N ASN A 382 -21.59 12.28 -117.35
CA ASN A 382 -23.01 12.65 -117.46
C ASN A 382 -23.31 14.11 -117.10
N MET A 383 -22.29 14.93 -116.85
CA MET A 383 -22.44 16.34 -116.50
C MET A 383 -22.23 17.21 -117.74
N SER A 384 -23.22 18.02 -118.11
CA SER A 384 -23.10 18.92 -119.26
C SER A 384 -22.07 20.03 -118.99
N ASP A 385 -21.51 20.61 -120.05
CA ASP A 385 -20.55 21.71 -120.00
C ASP A 385 -21.12 22.91 -119.23
N ASP A 386 -22.40 23.22 -119.45
CA ASP A 386 -23.13 24.28 -118.76
C ASP A 386 -23.30 24.00 -117.26
N ASP A 387 -23.52 22.74 -116.87
CA ASP A 387 -23.63 22.33 -115.46
C ASP A 387 -22.28 22.44 -114.73
N PHE A 388 -21.20 22.08 -115.42
CA PHE A 388 -19.85 22.14 -114.87
C PHE A 388 -19.38 23.60 -114.72
N MET A 389 -19.65 24.46 -115.71
CA MET A 389 -19.35 25.89 -115.60
C MET A 389 -20.17 26.57 -114.51
N ARG A 390 -21.43 26.16 -114.31
CA ARG A 390 -22.24 26.61 -113.18
C ARG A 390 -21.69 26.15 -111.83
N HIS A 391 -21.11 24.95 -111.74
CA HIS A 391 -20.40 24.49 -110.54
C HIS A 391 -19.15 25.34 -110.24
N VAL A 392 -18.34 25.65 -111.25
CA VAL A 392 -17.14 26.50 -111.10
C VAL A 392 -17.54 27.92 -110.67
N ASN A 393 -18.55 28.52 -111.32
CA ASN A 393 -19.02 29.87 -111.00
C ASN A 393 -19.59 29.99 -109.58
N LYS A 394 -20.17 28.91 -109.03
CA LYS A 394 -20.69 28.89 -107.66
C LYS A 394 -19.61 29.09 -106.59
N HIS A 395 -18.35 28.77 -106.89
CA HIS A 395 -17.23 29.06 -106.00
C HIS A 395 -16.84 30.54 -106.01
N TYR A 396 -17.08 31.26 -107.11
CA TYR A 396 -16.80 32.70 -107.20
C TYR A 396 -17.92 33.56 -106.63
N GLU A 397 -19.16 33.06 -106.61
CA GLU A 397 -20.31 33.75 -105.99
C GLU A 397 -20.43 33.51 -104.47
N ALA A 398 -19.59 32.66 -103.86
CA ALA A 398 -19.64 32.32 -102.43
C ALA A 398 -18.63 33.09 -101.54
N ASP A 399 -17.79 33.93 -102.16
CA ASP A 399 -16.78 34.78 -101.49
C ASP A 399 -17.13 36.29 -101.58
N GLU A 400 -18.41 36.62 -101.80
CA GLU A 400 -19.06 37.89 -101.41
C GLU A 400 -20.12 37.61 -100.33
#